data_AF-A0A9E4DYB3-F1
#
_entry.id   AF-A0A9E4DYB3-F1
#
_cell.length_a   1.000
_cell.length_b   1.000
_cell.length_c   1.000
_cell.angle_alpha   90.00
_cell.angle_beta   90.00
_cell.angle_gamma   90.00
#
_symmetry.space_group_name_H-M   'P 1'
#
loop_
_entity.id
_entity.type
_entity.pdbx_description
1 polymer ?
#
loop_
_entity_poly.entity_id
_entity_poly.type
_entity_poly.pdbx_seq_one_letter_code
_entity_poly.pdbx_strand_id
1 'polypeptide(L)'
;MPVLSAADIDFWEENGYVVLHDAVPPENCKAAERAIWDFLEMDTDDPETWYPDPPRRGIMVEIYQHQALWDNRQYPRIHQAFSEIWGTEKLWVSFDRGSLNPPERPDFKFPGPYLHWDMSLDMPFGLRVQGVLYLTDTPANQGAFTCIPGFHHKLEGWLNDLSEDADPRQLIKERDADAVPVAGKAGDLVIWH
;
A
#
# COMPACT_ATOMS: atom_id res chain seq x y z
N MET A 1 23.47 4.02 5.91
CA MET A 1 23.11 5.29 6.56
C MET A 1 21.61 5.26 6.77
N PRO A 2 21.10 5.75 7.92
CA PRO A 2 19.66 5.77 8.17
C PRO A 2 18.92 6.49 7.04
N VAL A 3 17.78 5.94 6.61
CA VAL A 3 16.90 6.58 5.62
C VAL A 3 15.65 7.16 6.26
N LEU A 4 15.26 6.67 7.44
CA LEU A 4 14.24 7.30 8.27
C LEU A 4 14.93 8.20 9.31
N SER A 5 14.42 9.41 9.45
CA SER A 5 14.85 10.33 10.50
C SER A 5 14.24 9.94 11.85
N ALA A 6 14.75 10.52 12.94
CA ALA A 6 14.14 10.32 14.25
C ALA A 6 12.66 10.74 14.28
N ALA A 7 12.30 11.82 13.56
CA ALA A 7 10.92 12.26 13.45
C ALA A 7 10.05 11.26 12.67
N ASP A 8 10.60 10.59 11.65
CA ASP A 8 9.89 9.54 10.91
C ASP A 8 9.63 8.32 11.79
N ILE A 9 10.59 7.96 12.64
CA ILE A 9 10.44 6.88 13.63
C ILE A 9 9.42 7.24 14.71
N ASP A 10 9.48 8.46 15.27
CA ASP A 10 8.49 8.93 16.25
C ASP A 10 7.08 8.93 15.64
N PHE A 11 6.95 9.35 14.37
CA PHE A 11 5.70 9.32 13.63
C PHE A 11 5.19 7.89 13.40
N TRP A 12 6.07 6.96 12.99
CA TRP A 12 5.76 5.54 12.84
C TRP A 12 5.21 4.93 14.13
N GLU A 13 5.89 5.16 15.27
CA GLU A 13 5.48 4.63 16.56
C GLU A 13 4.11 5.18 16.97
N GLU A 14 3.85 6.47 16.77
CA GLU A 14 2.57 7.11 17.08
C GLU A 14 1.43 6.65 16.16
N ASN A 15 1.69 6.54 14.86
CA ASN A 15 0.65 6.44 13.83
C ASN A 15 0.51 5.05 13.19
N GLY A 16 1.49 4.16 13.35
CA GLY A 16 1.48 2.82 12.75
C GLY A 16 1.74 2.81 11.25
N TYR A 17 2.13 3.96 10.67
CA TYR A 17 2.58 4.06 9.29
C TYR A 17 3.62 5.18 9.15
N VAL A 18 4.40 5.15 8.07
CA VAL A 18 5.39 6.17 7.73
C VAL A 18 5.55 6.27 6.22
N VAL A 19 5.93 7.45 5.73
CA VAL A 19 6.24 7.68 4.31
C VAL A 19 7.74 7.91 4.17
N LEU A 20 8.41 7.01 3.44
CA LEU A 20 9.77 7.27 2.97
C LEU A 20 9.69 8.02 1.64
N HIS A 21 10.11 9.28 1.67
CA HIS A 21 10.20 10.08 0.44
C HIS A 21 11.38 9.69 -0.44
N ASP A 22 11.16 9.76 -1.76
CA ASP A 22 12.16 9.44 -2.78
C ASP A 22 12.84 8.08 -2.49
N ALA A 23 12.02 7.06 -2.21
CA ALA A 23 12.47 5.72 -1.86
C ALA A 23 13.19 5.05 -3.03
N VAL A 24 12.77 5.32 -4.27
CA VAL A 24 13.43 4.85 -5.50
C VAL A 24 13.58 5.99 -6.52
N PRO A 25 14.48 5.85 -7.52
CA PRO A 25 14.64 6.84 -8.56
C PRO A 25 13.42 6.93 -9.48
N PRO A 26 13.09 8.13 -10.02
CA PRO A 26 11.96 8.31 -10.93
C PRO A 26 11.99 7.41 -12.18
N GLU A 27 13.17 7.06 -12.68
CA GLU A 27 13.33 6.15 -13.81
C GLU A 27 12.85 4.72 -13.49
N ASN A 28 13.02 4.27 -12.24
CA ASN A 28 12.53 2.95 -11.83
C ASN A 28 11.00 2.95 -11.72
N CYS A 29 10.42 4.04 -11.19
CA CYS A 29 8.97 4.23 -11.16
C CYS A 29 8.37 4.14 -12.57
N LYS A 30 8.92 4.92 -13.52
CA LYS A 30 8.48 4.91 -14.92
C LYS A 30 8.64 3.55 -15.59
N ALA A 31 9.72 2.83 -15.30
CA ALA A 31 9.93 1.49 -15.84
C ALA A 31 8.88 0.49 -15.33
N ALA A 32 8.52 0.56 -14.04
CA ALA A 32 7.50 -0.29 -13.45
C ALA A 32 6.08 0.09 -13.90
N GLU A 33 5.78 1.40 -13.98
CA GLU A 33 4.52 1.91 -14.52
C GLU A 33 4.30 1.40 -15.95
N ARG A 34 5.27 1.60 -16.85
CA ARG A 34 5.20 1.10 -18.22
C ARG A 34 5.03 -0.42 -18.27
N ALA A 35 5.75 -1.16 -17.43
CA ALA A 35 5.61 -2.61 -17.38
C ALA A 35 4.18 -3.05 -17.03
N ILE A 36 3.49 -2.29 -16.16
CA ILE A 36 2.09 -2.54 -15.80
C ILE A 36 1.16 -2.24 -17.00
N TRP A 37 1.34 -1.10 -17.67
CA TRP A 37 0.56 -0.75 -18.87
C TRP A 37 0.74 -1.79 -19.98
N ASP A 38 1.99 -2.16 -20.28
CA ASP A 38 2.34 -3.16 -21.28
C ASP A 38 1.74 -4.54 -20.94
N PHE A 39 1.82 -4.96 -19.67
CA PHE A 39 1.27 -6.25 -19.22
C PHE A 39 -0.24 -6.31 -19.30
N LEU A 40 -0.92 -5.18 -19.14
CA LEU A 40 -2.38 -5.08 -19.27
C LEU A 40 -2.84 -4.85 -20.71
N GLU A 41 -1.92 -4.66 -21.66
CA GLU A 41 -2.22 -4.29 -23.05
C GLU A 41 -3.07 -3.01 -23.15
N MET A 42 -2.81 -2.05 -22.25
CA MET A 42 -3.52 -0.78 -22.14
C MET A 42 -2.65 0.38 -22.64
N ASP A 43 -3.26 1.36 -23.27
CA ASP A 43 -2.59 2.55 -23.79
C ASP A 43 -2.88 3.76 -22.88
N THR A 44 -1.82 4.41 -22.39
CA THR A 44 -1.92 5.62 -21.56
C THR A 44 -2.60 6.80 -22.25
N ASP A 45 -2.58 6.83 -23.59
CA ASP A 45 -3.18 7.91 -24.38
C ASP A 45 -4.60 7.57 -24.88
N ASP A 46 -5.08 6.35 -24.67
CA ASP A 46 -6.43 5.91 -25.02
C ASP A 46 -7.20 5.39 -23.79
N PRO A 47 -7.96 6.27 -23.10
CA PRO A 47 -8.74 5.91 -21.92
C PRO A 47 -9.79 4.82 -22.14
N GLU A 48 -10.19 4.52 -23.38
CA GLU A 48 -11.13 3.43 -23.64
C GLU A 48 -10.48 2.06 -23.44
N THR A 49 -9.15 1.96 -23.57
CA THR A 49 -8.42 0.72 -23.32
C THR A 49 -8.38 0.36 -21.84
N TRP A 50 -8.61 1.31 -20.92
CA TRP A 50 -8.46 1.09 -19.47
C TRP A 50 -9.59 0.28 -18.85
N TYR A 51 -10.72 0.12 -19.57
CA TYR A 51 -11.95 -0.51 -19.08
C TYR A 51 -12.29 -1.73 -19.96
N PRO A 52 -11.54 -2.83 -19.86
CA PRO A 52 -11.74 -4.00 -20.72
C PRO A 52 -13.07 -4.69 -20.44
N ASP A 53 -13.61 -5.37 -21.46
CA ASP A 53 -14.79 -6.24 -21.35
C ASP A 53 -14.38 -7.71 -21.62
N PRO A 54 -14.49 -8.63 -20.64
CA PRO A 54 -15.05 -8.44 -19.30
C PRO A 54 -14.18 -7.59 -18.36
N PRO A 55 -14.77 -6.84 -17.41
CA PRO A 55 -14.03 -6.04 -16.44
C PRO A 55 -13.03 -6.83 -15.61
N ARG A 56 -11.91 -6.19 -15.26
CA ARG A 56 -10.94 -6.72 -14.31
C ARG A 56 -11.59 -6.93 -12.94
N ARG A 57 -11.16 -7.96 -12.20
CA ARG A 57 -11.67 -8.30 -10.86
C ARG A 57 -11.21 -7.37 -9.73
N GLY A 58 -10.55 -6.26 -10.06
CA GLY A 58 -9.98 -5.30 -9.11
C GLY A 58 -8.81 -4.53 -9.73
N ILE A 59 -8.13 -3.74 -8.90
CA ILE A 59 -6.99 -2.91 -9.32
C ILE A 59 -5.66 -3.66 -9.36
N MET A 60 -5.61 -4.85 -8.76
CA MET A 60 -4.37 -5.62 -8.66
C MET A 60 -3.98 -6.21 -10.02
N VAL A 61 -2.68 -6.22 -10.28
CA VAL A 61 -2.05 -6.70 -11.51
C VAL A 61 -1.05 -7.78 -11.14
N GLU A 62 -1.29 -8.99 -11.62
CA GLU A 62 -0.57 -10.22 -11.26
C GLU A 62 0.83 -10.33 -11.94
N ILE A 63 1.55 -9.20 -12.04
CA ILE A 63 2.84 -9.02 -12.72
C ILE A 63 4.04 -9.32 -11.80
N TYR A 64 4.00 -10.46 -11.11
CA TYR A 64 4.89 -10.75 -9.98
C TYR A 64 6.39 -10.68 -10.27
N GLN A 65 6.83 -11.16 -11.44
CA GLN A 65 8.25 -11.45 -11.70
C GLN A 65 8.91 -10.47 -12.67
N HIS A 66 8.23 -9.37 -13.05
CA HIS A 66 8.81 -8.43 -14.00
C HIS A 66 10.02 -7.70 -13.42
N GLN A 67 11.09 -7.58 -14.21
CA GLN A 67 12.38 -7.03 -13.75
C GLN A 67 12.24 -5.62 -13.15
N ALA A 68 11.43 -4.76 -13.78
CA ALA A 68 11.20 -3.41 -13.26
C ALA A 68 10.61 -3.37 -11.83
N LEU A 69 9.82 -4.38 -11.43
CA LEU A 69 9.34 -4.48 -10.05
C LEU A 69 10.46 -4.99 -9.13
N TRP A 70 11.30 -5.91 -9.59
CA TRP A 70 12.47 -6.38 -8.84
C TRP A 70 13.51 -5.28 -8.60
N ASP A 71 13.69 -4.36 -9.56
CA ASP A 71 14.60 -3.21 -9.43
C ASP A 71 14.14 -2.27 -8.31
N ASN A 72 12.82 -2.13 -8.11
CA ASN A 72 12.24 -1.41 -6.99
C ASN A 72 12.38 -2.17 -5.67
N ARG A 73 11.91 -3.42 -5.62
CA ARG A 73 11.88 -4.23 -4.38
C ARG A 73 13.25 -4.42 -3.75
N GLN A 74 14.30 -4.50 -4.57
CA GLN A 74 15.68 -4.67 -4.12
C GLN A 74 16.44 -3.36 -4.00
N TYR A 75 15.78 -2.22 -4.20
CA TYR A 75 16.45 -0.94 -4.16
C TYR A 75 16.99 -0.67 -2.73
N PRO A 76 18.26 -0.23 -2.56
CA PRO A 76 18.90 -0.18 -1.25
C PRO A 76 18.15 0.66 -0.21
N ARG A 77 17.51 1.78 -0.60
CA ARG A 77 16.73 2.62 0.31
C ARG A 77 15.47 1.91 0.83
N ILE A 78 14.83 1.07 0.00
CA ILE A 78 13.69 0.25 0.43
C ILE A 78 14.15 -0.77 1.47
N HIS A 79 15.18 -1.56 1.16
CA HIS A 79 15.73 -2.53 2.11
C HIS A 79 16.15 -1.89 3.43
N GLN A 80 16.80 -0.72 3.36
CA GLN A 80 17.26 0.02 4.53
C GLN A 80 16.08 0.50 5.41
N ALA A 81 14.99 1.02 4.84
CA ALA A 81 13.82 1.45 5.61
C ALA A 81 13.13 0.28 6.32
N PHE A 82 12.92 -0.84 5.62
CA PHE A 82 12.38 -2.02 6.27
C PHE A 82 13.34 -2.57 7.34
N SER A 83 14.66 -2.53 7.12
CA SER A 83 15.64 -2.97 8.11
C SER A 83 15.61 -2.13 9.38
N GLU A 84 15.40 -0.82 9.25
CA GLU A 84 15.25 0.10 10.38
C GLU A 84 13.99 -0.22 11.20
N ILE A 85 12.84 -0.45 10.54
CA ILE A 85 11.58 -0.81 11.20
C ILE A 85 11.67 -2.19 11.87
N TRP A 86 12.26 -3.19 11.19
CA TRP A 86 12.40 -4.55 11.73
C TRP A 86 13.55 -4.69 12.75
N GLY A 87 14.46 -3.71 12.83
CA GLY A 87 15.66 -3.77 13.66
C GLY A 87 16.69 -4.83 13.19
N THR A 88 16.63 -5.26 11.93
CA THR A 88 17.56 -6.25 11.36
C THR A 88 17.67 -6.12 9.84
N GLU A 89 18.90 -6.25 9.31
CA GLU A 89 19.17 -6.24 7.87
C GLU A 89 18.88 -7.59 7.20
N LYS A 90 18.68 -8.66 8.00
CA LYS A 90 18.48 -10.04 7.53
C LYS A 90 17.04 -10.26 7.07
N LEU A 91 16.62 -9.49 6.06
CA LEU A 91 15.29 -9.53 5.48
C LEU A 91 15.27 -10.34 4.20
N TRP A 92 14.13 -10.99 3.93
CA TRP A 92 13.83 -11.60 2.64
C TRP A 92 12.89 -10.68 1.88
N VAL A 93 13.18 -10.47 0.60
CA VAL A 93 12.31 -9.67 -0.26
C VAL A 93 11.05 -10.48 -0.59
N SER A 94 9.90 -9.92 -0.26
CA SER A 94 8.61 -10.45 -0.72
C SER A 94 8.39 -10.09 -2.19
N PHE A 95 7.77 -10.99 -2.96
CA PHE A 95 7.24 -10.66 -4.28
C PHE A 95 5.73 -10.48 -4.16
N ASP A 96 5.22 -9.41 -4.75
CA ASP A 96 3.79 -9.09 -4.73
C ASP A 96 3.38 -8.47 -6.08
N ARG A 97 2.14 -8.02 -6.17
CA ARG A 97 1.48 -7.53 -7.36
C ARG A 97 1.89 -6.09 -7.68
N GLY A 98 1.62 -5.69 -8.91
CA GLY A 98 1.44 -4.27 -9.24
C GLY A 98 -0.02 -3.87 -9.02
N SER A 99 -0.32 -2.58 -9.15
CA SER A 99 -1.70 -2.11 -9.17
C SER A 99 -1.88 -1.01 -10.22
N LEU A 100 -3.08 -0.96 -10.80
CA LEU A 100 -3.54 0.10 -11.68
C LEU A 100 -5.01 0.35 -11.37
N ASN A 101 -5.31 1.57 -10.94
CA ASN A 101 -6.65 2.03 -10.61
C ASN A 101 -7.07 3.12 -11.61
N PRO A 102 -7.91 2.81 -12.62
CA PRO A 102 -8.37 3.82 -13.56
C PRO A 102 -9.40 4.77 -12.89
N PRO A 103 -9.63 5.98 -13.43
CA PRO A 103 -10.66 6.87 -12.91
C PRO A 103 -12.04 6.22 -12.87
N GLU A 104 -12.85 6.56 -11.88
CA GLU A 104 -14.24 6.10 -11.86
C GLU A 104 -15.05 6.70 -13.01
N ARG A 105 -15.98 5.90 -13.56
CA ARG A 105 -16.99 6.28 -14.55
C ARG A 105 -18.39 5.93 -14.02
N PRO A 106 -19.49 6.37 -14.66
CA PRO A 106 -20.84 5.93 -14.26
C PRO A 106 -21.03 4.40 -14.28
N ASP A 107 -20.30 3.72 -15.16
CA ASP A 107 -20.31 2.27 -15.40
C ASP A 107 -19.15 1.52 -14.73
N PHE A 108 -18.18 2.23 -14.15
CA PHE A 108 -17.07 1.66 -13.39
C PHE A 108 -16.86 2.37 -12.06
N LYS A 109 -17.07 1.64 -10.97
CA LYS A 109 -16.81 2.09 -9.60
C LYS A 109 -15.68 1.28 -8.97
N PHE A 110 -14.89 1.92 -8.13
CA PHE A 110 -13.80 1.28 -7.42
C PHE A 110 -14.38 0.11 -6.59
N PRO A 111 -13.95 -1.14 -6.84
CA PRO A 111 -14.57 -2.31 -6.22
C PRO A 111 -14.06 -2.55 -4.78
N GLY A 112 -13.12 -1.76 -4.29
CA GLY A 112 -12.38 -2.02 -3.05
C GLY A 112 -10.98 -2.62 -3.30
N PRO A 113 -10.26 -2.97 -2.23
CA PRO A 113 -10.76 -3.13 -0.86
C PRO A 113 -10.98 -1.79 -0.11
N TYR A 114 -11.93 -1.80 0.81
CA TYR A 114 -12.13 -0.76 1.84
C TYR A 114 -11.27 -1.10 3.07
N LEU A 115 -11.37 -0.37 4.18
CA LEU A 115 -10.62 -0.67 5.42
C LEU A 115 -10.66 -2.17 5.79
N HIS A 116 -9.48 -2.76 5.98
CA HIS A 116 -9.29 -4.18 6.30
C HIS A 116 -7.89 -4.42 6.89
N TRP A 117 -7.65 -5.66 7.33
CA TRP A 117 -6.32 -6.16 7.68
C TRP A 117 -5.94 -7.31 6.76
N ASP A 118 -4.70 -7.33 6.27
CA ASP A 118 -4.13 -8.45 5.50
C ASP A 118 -3.53 -9.54 6.39
N MET A 119 -3.62 -9.37 7.72
CA MET A 119 -3.14 -10.33 8.72
C MET A 119 -4.28 -11.02 9.46
N SER A 120 -3.96 -12.11 10.16
CA SER A 120 -4.86 -12.70 11.15
C SER A 120 -5.06 -11.72 12.32
N LEU A 121 -6.24 -11.78 12.95
CA LEU A 121 -6.58 -11.03 14.15
C LEU A 121 -6.41 -11.88 15.44
N ASP A 122 -5.73 -13.02 15.34
CA ASP A 122 -5.39 -13.85 16.51
C ASP A 122 -4.34 -13.17 17.39
N MET A 123 -4.62 -13.09 18.68
CA MET A 123 -3.72 -12.50 19.69
C MET A 123 -2.70 -13.52 20.24
N PRO A 124 -1.50 -13.08 20.67
CA PRO A 124 -0.99 -11.70 20.68
C PRO A 124 -0.49 -11.22 19.30
N PHE A 125 -0.59 -9.91 19.06
CA PHE A 125 -0.06 -9.30 17.84
C PHE A 125 1.46 -9.12 17.93
N GLY A 126 2.14 -9.57 16.89
CA GLY A 126 3.53 -9.20 16.63
C GLY A 126 3.59 -8.19 15.49
N LEU A 127 4.74 -7.55 15.34
CA LEU A 127 5.00 -6.66 14.22
C LEU A 127 4.70 -7.38 12.89
N ARG A 128 3.89 -6.74 12.06
CA ARG A 128 3.57 -7.12 10.68
C ARG A 128 3.73 -5.87 9.87
N VAL A 129 4.46 -5.93 8.77
CA VAL A 129 4.76 -4.71 8.02
C VAL A 129 4.45 -4.97 6.56
N GLN A 130 3.75 -4.03 5.96
CA GLN A 130 3.45 -3.98 4.54
C GLN A 130 3.93 -2.65 3.96
N GLY A 131 3.98 -2.56 2.63
CA GLY A 131 4.31 -1.31 1.97
C GLY A 131 3.72 -1.20 0.58
N VAL A 132 3.50 0.03 0.16
CA VAL A 132 3.04 0.40 -1.18
C VAL A 132 3.92 1.52 -1.71
N LEU A 133 4.52 1.27 -2.86
CA LEU A 133 5.35 2.22 -3.56
C LEU A 133 4.49 2.93 -4.61
N TYR A 134 4.41 4.26 -4.54
CA TYR A 134 3.75 5.03 -5.58
C TYR A 134 4.64 5.10 -6.83
N LEU A 135 4.10 4.61 -7.96
CA LEU A 135 4.78 4.69 -9.25
C LEU A 135 4.46 6.00 -9.99
N THR A 136 3.36 6.64 -9.62
CA THR A 136 2.89 7.93 -10.14
C THR A 136 2.52 8.85 -8.98
N ASP A 137 2.48 10.16 -9.24
CA ASP A 137 1.96 11.11 -8.25
C ASP A 137 0.52 10.72 -7.89
N THR A 138 0.28 10.53 -6.59
CA THR A 138 -0.98 9.99 -6.07
C THR A 138 -1.57 10.96 -5.05
N PRO A 139 -2.43 11.90 -5.50
CA PRO A 139 -3.22 12.75 -4.61
C PRO A 139 -4.15 11.94 -3.69
N ALA A 140 -4.50 12.53 -2.55
CA ALA A 140 -5.37 11.91 -1.54
C ALA A 140 -6.72 11.42 -2.10
N ASN A 141 -7.24 12.08 -3.14
CA ASN A 141 -8.53 11.74 -3.77
C ASN A 141 -8.39 10.86 -5.03
N GLN A 142 -7.22 10.26 -5.28
CA GLN A 142 -6.95 9.45 -6.47
C GLN A 142 -6.49 8.02 -6.13
N GLY A 143 -7.12 7.41 -5.13
CA GLY A 143 -6.83 6.02 -4.74
C GLY A 143 -5.54 5.84 -3.95
N ALA A 144 -5.15 6.87 -3.19
CA ALA A 144 -4.06 6.78 -2.22
C ALA A 144 -4.33 5.69 -1.17
N PHE A 145 -3.25 5.11 -0.63
CA PHE A 145 -3.31 4.28 0.56
C PHE A 145 -4.08 5.01 1.66
N THR A 146 -4.96 4.28 2.33
CA THR A 146 -5.84 4.85 3.35
C THR A 146 -5.79 3.97 4.59
N CYS A 147 -5.50 4.55 5.74
CA CYS A 147 -5.41 3.86 7.03
C CYS A 147 -6.05 4.70 8.14
N ILE A 148 -6.22 4.10 9.32
CA ILE A 148 -6.59 4.83 10.54
C ILE A 148 -5.32 5.02 11.38
N PRO A 149 -4.75 6.24 11.45
CA PRO A 149 -3.53 6.48 12.21
C PRO A 149 -3.70 6.10 13.69
N GLY A 150 -2.70 5.39 14.23
CA GLY A 150 -2.64 4.99 15.63
C GLY A 150 -3.63 3.87 16.01
N PHE A 151 -4.27 3.22 15.03
CA PHE A 151 -5.19 2.12 15.33
C PHE A 151 -4.49 0.87 15.85
N HIS A 152 -3.21 0.67 15.54
CA HIS A 152 -2.40 -0.43 16.08
C HIS A 152 -2.32 -0.41 17.61
N HIS A 153 -2.32 0.77 18.24
CA HIS A 153 -2.41 0.93 19.70
C HIS A 153 -3.79 0.61 20.28
N LYS A 154 -4.83 0.67 19.45
CA LYS A 154 -6.24 0.51 19.86
C LYS A 154 -6.80 -0.87 19.50
N LEU A 155 -6.18 -1.57 18.56
CA LEU A 155 -6.69 -2.81 17.95
C LEU A 155 -7.07 -3.85 19.00
N GLU A 156 -6.16 -4.15 19.92
CA GLU A 156 -6.41 -5.16 20.97
C GLU A 156 -7.58 -4.78 21.87
N GLY A 157 -7.60 -3.55 22.40
CA GLY A 157 -8.71 -3.07 23.22
C GLY A 157 -10.03 -3.07 22.46
N TRP A 158 -10.02 -2.60 21.21
CA TRP A 158 -11.19 -2.60 20.36
C TRP A 158 -11.72 -4.00 20.08
N LEU A 159 -10.85 -4.99 19.80
CA LEU A 159 -11.26 -6.38 19.59
C LEU A 159 -11.84 -7.01 20.87
N ASN A 160 -11.26 -6.71 22.03
CA ASN A 160 -11.75 -7.21 23.32
C ASN A 160 -13.13 -6.64 23.72
N ASP A 161 -13.48 -5.45 23.21
CA ASP A 161 -14.77 -4.81 23.44
C ASP A 161 -15.89 -5.34 22.51
N LEU A 162 -15.55 -6.14 21.49
CA LEU A 162 -16.54 -6.74 20.59
C LEU A 162 -17.27 -7.91 21.25
N SER A 163 -18.53 -8.12 20.86
CA SER A 163 -19.27 -9.33 21.23
C SER A 163 -18.70 -10.58 20.55
N GLU A 164 -18.89 -11.76 21.14
CA GLU A 164 -18.35 -13.02 20.61
C GLU A 164 -18.83 -13.36 19.18
N ASP A 165 -19.98 -12.83 18.77
CA ASP A 165 -20.60 -13.02 17.45
C ASP A 165 -20.29 -11.91 16.44
N ALA A 166 -19.53 -10.88 16.84
CA ALA A 166 -19.16 -9.77 15.96
C ALA A 166 -18.16 -10.21 14.88
N ASP A 167 -18.32 -9.69 13.66
CA ASP A 167 -17.31 -9.78 12.61
C ASP A 167 -16.48 -8.48 12.57
N PRO A 168 -15.27 -8.45 13.15
CA PRO A 168 -14.42 -7.25 13.16
C PRO A 168 -14.09 -6.77 11.74
N ARG A 169 -14.05 -7.66 10.74
CA ARG A 169 -13.74 -7.29 9.34
C ARG A 169 -14.90 -6.58 8.66
N GLN A 170 -16.12 -6.68 9.18
CA GLN A 170 -17.22 -5.82 8.75
C GLN A 170 -17.26 -4.53 9.55
N LEU A 171 -17.14 -4.61 10.87
CA LEU A 171 -17.29 -3.45 11.77
C LEU A 171 -16.24 -2.37 11.55
N ILE A 172 -15.02 -2.73 11.14
CA ILE A 172 -13.99 -1.72 10.85
C ILE A 172 -14.39 -0.75 9.73
N LYS A 173 -15.26 -1.17 8.81
CA LYS A 173 -15.73 -0.33 7.70
C LYS A 173 -16.62 0.81 8.18
N GLU A 174 -17.22 0.69 9.36
CA GLU A 174 -18.01 1.76 9.98
C GLU A 174 -17.11 2.91 10.48
N ARG A 175 -15.79 2.68 10.55
CA ARG A 175 -14.79 3.66 10.98
C ARG A 175 -14.15 4.43 9.81
N ASP A 176 -14.75 4.41 8.63
CA ASP A 176 -14.23 5.09 7.44
C ASP A 176 -13.97 6.60 7.68
N ALA A 177 -14.79 7.24 8.53
CA ALA A 177 -14.62 8.64 8.90
C ALA A 177 -13.33 8.93 9.71
N ASP A 178 -12.72 7.92 10.32
CA ASP A 178 -11.44 8.04 11.02
C ASP A 178 -10.24 7.79 10.09
N ALA A 179 -10.50 7.34 8.86
CA ALA A 179 -9.46 6.98 7.92
C ALA A 179 -8.87 8.21 7.22
N VAL A 180 -7.58 8.17 6.96
CA VAL A 180 -6.84 9.24 6.30
C VAL A 180 -6.19 8.69 5.03
N PRO A 181 -6.48 9.29 3.86
CA PRO A 181 -5.74 9.00 2.64
C PRO A 181 -4.34 9.65 2.69
N VAL A 182 -3.31 8.84 2.46
CA VAL A 182 -1.89 9.23 2.51
C VAL A 182 -1.41 9.54 1.10
N ALA A 183 -1.54 10.80 0.69
CA ALA A 183 -1.03 11.26 -0.60
C ALA A 183 0.50 11.13 -0.68
N GLY A 184 1.03 10.95 -1.89
CA GLY A 184 2.46 10.89 -2.12
C GLY A 184 2.82 11.15 -3.58
N LYS A 185 4.12 11.22 -3.85
CA LYS A 185 4.67 11.41 -5.20
C LYS A 185 5.20 10.09 -5.75
N ALA A 186 5.43 10.05 -7.06
CA ALA A 186 6.17 8.95 -7.67
C ALA A 186 7.51 8.75 -6.96
N GLY A 187 7.75 7.53 -6.47
CA GLY A 187 8.95 7.16 -5.72
C GLY A 187 8.76 7.18 -4.19
N ASP A 188 7.66 7.72 -3.67
CA ASP A 188 7.36 7.63 -2.24
C ASP A 188 6.89 6.22 -1.87
N LEU A 189 7.42 5.69 -0.77
CA LEU A 189 7.04 4.39 -0.21
C LEU A 189 6.28 4.62 1.10
N VAL A 190 5.00 4.23 1.14
CA VAL A 190 4.25 4.16 2.40
C VAL A 190 4.47 2.78 3.01
N ILE A 191 4.83 2.73 4.28
CA ILE A 191 5.01 1.51 5.07
C ILE A 191 4.01 1.56 6.23
N TRP A 192 3.32 0.45 6.54
CA TRP A 192 2.35 0.40 7.64
C TRP A 192 2.37 -0.92 8.41
N HIS A 193 1.88 -0.87 9.65
CA HIS A 193 1.67 -2.01 10.55
C HIS A 193 0.22 -2.54 10.49
#